data_AF-A0A2E5MNC1-F1
#
_entry.id   AF-A0A2E5MNC1-F1
#
_cell.length_a   1.000
_cell.length_b   1.000
_cell.length_c   1.000
_cell.angle_alpha   90.00
_cell.angle_beta   90.00
_cell.angle_gamma   90.00
#
_symmetry.space_group_name_H-M   'P 1'
#
loop_
_entity.id
_entity.type
_entity.pdbx_description
1 polymer ?
#
loop_
_entity_poly.entity_id
_entity_poly.type
_entity_poly.pdbx_seq_one_letter_code
_entity_poly.pdbx_strand_id
1 'polypeptide(L)'
;MTRKTGIVLIISLGSTEAAAENCSAMPEDGQRYTIVNYSSGMALDVEAQSALPGANVLSWSSKGSANQQFDLHKTGEGYWTIRAAHSGLNLDVLNFSQANGANIIQWEPTGTPNQQWLLKKSSLGAFNLVARHSGKSLTVASGEQGANIYQNTDRANKSQRWYFNPVNARCGETSDVNGFAAMKGKDGLNTTTGGGNANPILANSCDQLISAVSSDEKAVVLVPENTTLDCHTPRRPQAACAIQCPAYADNPDKIFYRIPVGNQRCSELGAANDKLTYRSRNDRRIHVGSNTSIVGLGAGSGISGASLILDNAQNIVIRNLTIEDVNPALVEAGDGISLANGSHVWLDHLRFRKISDGHVDMKNSQNITLSWNHFDGFNPAVCGSQHHYTNLVQQTQVTFHHNFWDKVSGRNPKLIDYRTRAHIFNNYWRNVTYFAVSADEGAQGKLEANYFENSAKPHWNNGSGYLDADIAGNRYTGISATDSYKDTGVWWVLSDTPMYRYTLDSVDSLPARLKAQSGPQ
;
A
#
# COMPACT_ATOMS: atom_id res chain seq x y z
N MET A 1 32.72 40.41 33.53
CA MET A 1 31.66 40.88 32.61
C MET A 1 32.23 40.91 31.20
N THR A 2 31.94 39.88 30.41
CA THR A 2 32.31 39.82 28.99
C THR A 2 31.05 39.43 28.22
N ARG A 3 30.38 40.43 27.64
CA ARG A 3 29.20 40.25 26.80
C ARG A 3 29.64 39.61 25.48
N LYS A 4 29.21 38.37 25.22
CA LYS A 4 29.25 37.77 23.89
C LYS A 4 28.01 38.24 23.13
N THR A 5 28.23 39.05 22.10
CA THR A 5 27.23 39.49 21.12
C THR A 5 26.89 38.30 20.22
N GLY A 6 25.70 37.72 20.39
CA GLY A 6 25.19 36.69 19.49
C GLY A 6 24.64 37.32 18.21
N ILE A 7 25.27 37.03 17.08
CA ILE A 7 24.72 37.33 15.75
C ILE A 7 23.59 36.33 15.50
N VAL A 8 22.35 36.83 15.48
CA VAL A 8 21.18 36.06 15.04
C VAL A 8 21.20 36.02 13.52
N LEU A 9 21.59 34.88 12.95
CA LEU A 9 21.46 34.60 11.54
C LEU A 9 19.98 34.25 11.27
N ILE A 10 19.21 35.21 10.76
CA ILE A 10 17.86 34.96 10.26
C ILE A 10 18.02 34.20 8.93
N ILE A 11 17.93 32.87 8.99
CA ILE A 11 17.81 32.04 7.80
C ILE A 11 16.39 32.28 7.26
N SER A 12 16.31 33.11 6.23
CA SER A 12 15.14 33.18 5.35
C SER A 12 14.94 31.80 4.73
N LEU A 13 13.97 31.04 5.24
CA LEU A 13 13.41 29.90 4.53
C LEU A 13 12.71 30.45 3.29
N GLY A 14 13.44 30.52 2.18
CA GLY A 14 12.83 30.66 0.88
C GLY A 14 11.96 29.43 0.66
N SER A 15 10.64 29.60 0.64
CA SER A 15 9.73 28.60 0.12
C SER A 15 10.10 28.37 -1.35
N THR A 16 10.74 27.24 -1.64
CA THR A 16 10.94 26.83 -3.02
C THR A 16 9.56 26.57 -3.61
N GLU A 17 9.11 27.45 -4.51
CA GLU A 17 7.97 27.17 -5.37
C GLU A 17 8.25 25.83 -6.07
N ALA A 18 7.40 24.84 -5.83
CA ALA A 18 7.50 23.58 -6.54
C ALA A 18 7.20 23.86 -8.01
N ALA A 19 8.25 23.91 -8.84
CA ALA A 19 8.10 24.01 -10.28
C ALA A 19 7.19 22.87 -10.76
N ALA A 20 6.18 23.21 -11.57
CA ALA A 20 5.30 22.23 -12.20
C ALA A 20 6.12 21.25 -13.04
N GLU A 21 6.12 19.96 -12.67
CA GLU A 21 6.93 18.93 -13.35
C GLU A 21 6.51 18.68 -14.81
N ASN A 22 5.30 19.14 -15.20
CA ASN A 22 4.75 19.12 -16.55
C ASN A 22 4.63 17.72 -17.17
N CYS A 23 3.88 16.84 -16.50
CA CYS A 23 3.81 15.42 -16.85
C CYS A 23 3.05 15.16 -18.16
N SER A 24 3.61 14.28 -18.99
CA SER A 24 3.02 13.90 -20.27
C SER A 24 2.34 12.53 -20.28
N ALA A 25 2.35 11.79 -19.16
CA ALA A 25 1.64 10.54 -18.99
C ALA A 25 0.12 10.79 -18.86
N MET A 26 -0.69 9.85 -19.33
CA MET A 26 -2.15 9.91 -19.13
C MET A 26 -2.43 9.83 -17.62
N PRO A 27 -3.39 10.61 -17.08
CA PRO A 27 -3.80 10.45 -15.69
C PRO A 27 -4.29 9.03 -15.36
N GLU A 28 -4.07 8.62 -14.13
CA GLU A 28 -4.52 7.40 -13.49
C GLU A 28 -5.86 7.65 -12.77
N ASP A 29 -6.70 6.62 -12.72
CA ASP A 29 -8.03 6.70 -12.11
C ASP A 29 -7.94 6.78 -10.59
N GLY A 30 -8.69 7.71 -9.98
CA GLY A 30 -8.71 7.94 -8.53
C GLY A 30 -7.51 8.72 -7.99
N GLN A 31 -6.56 9.12 -8.84
CA GLN A 31 -5.39 9.89 -8.41
C GLN A 31 -5.67 11.41 -8.38
N ARG A 32 -4.92 12.10 -7.51
CA ARG A 32 -5.00 13.55 -7.31
C ARG A 32 -3.92 14.30 -8.06
N TYR A 33 -4.31 15.37 -8.74
CA TYR A 33 -3.44 16.18 -9.60
C TYR A 33 -3.56 17.67 -9.35
N THR A 34 -2.45 18.39 -9.56
CA THR A 34 -2.46 19.80 -9.91
C THR A 34 -2.49 19.91 -11.44
N ILE A 35 -3.51 20.61 -11.98
CA ILE A 35 -3.68 20.76 -13.42
C ILE A 35 -3.05 22.09 -13.85
N VAL A 36 -1.97 22.04 -14.63
CA VAL A 36 -1.13 23.22 -14.95
C VAL A 36 -1.24 23.58 -16.42
N ASN A 37 -1.48 24.84 -16.73
CA ASN A 37 -1.54 25.28 -18.12
C ASN A 37 -0.16 25.32 -18.77
N TYR A 38 -0.05 24.82 -20.00
CA TYR A 38 1.20 24.81 -20.77
C TYR A 38 1.74 26.22 -21.00
N SER A 39 0.89 27.19 -21.32
CA SER A 39 1.33 28.53 -21.73
C SER A 39 1.80 29.39 -20.57
N SER A 40 1.07 29.35 -19.46
CA SER A 40 1.29 30.24 -18.33
C SER A 40 2.09 29.62 -17.19
N GLY A 41 2.17 28.28 -17.13
CA GLY A 41 2.74 27.56 -15.99
C GLY A 41 1.92 27.65 -14.70
N MET A 42 0.73 28.27 -14.76
CA MET A 42 -0.17 28.42 -13.62
C MET A 42 -1.14 27.25 -13.49
N ALA A 43 -1.61 27.03 -12.26
CA ALA A 43 -2.55 25.97 -11.92
C ALA A 43 -4.00 26.40 -12.12
N LEU A 44 -4.85 25.41 -12.42
CA LEU A 44 -6.29 25.51 -12.27
C LEU A 44 -6.62 25.72 -10.78
N ASP A 45 -7.50 26.66 -10.47
CA ASP A 45 -7.77 27.11 -9.10
C ASP A 45 -9.26 27.44 -8.94
N VAL A 46 -9.89 26.86 -7.92
CA VAL A 46 -11.25 27.26 -7.51
C VAL A 46 -11.16 28.54 -6.69
N GLU A 47 -11.79 29.60 -7.19
CA GLU A 47 -11.66 30.96 -6.68
C GLU A 47 -11.96 31.04 -5.18
N ALA A 48 -11.06 31.70 -4.45
CA ALA A 48 -11.16 31.94 -3.01
C ALA A 48 -11.33 30.66 -2.15
N GLN A 49 -10.94 29.49 -2.67
CA GLN A 49 -11.17 28.18 -2.04
C GLN A 49 -12.65 27.92 -1.69
N SER A 50 -13.57 28.55 -2.40
CA SER A 50 -15.00 28.40 -2.13
C SER A 50 -15.39 26.92 -2.20
N ALA A 51 -16.20 26.45 -1.23
CA ALA A 51 -16.80 25.11 -1.26
C ALA A 51 -18.23 25.12 -1.81
N LEU A 52 -18.72 26.28 -2.29
CA LEU A 52 -20.08 26.44 -2.77
C LEU A 52 -20.21 26.08 -4.26
N PRO A 53 -21.31 25.43 -4.67
CA PRO A 53 -21.67 25.29 -6.07
C PRO A 53 -21.74 26.65 -6.76
N GLY A 54 -21.21 26.73 -7.99
CA GLY A 54 -21.20 27.95 -8.80
C GLY A 54 -19.94 28.80 -8.64
N ALA A 55 -19.02 28.43 -7.74
CA ALA A 55 -17.75 29.15 -7.63
C ALA A 55 -16.96 29.09 -8.94
N ASN A 56 -16.34 30.21 -9.27
CA ASN A 56 -15.57 30.34 -10.51
C ASN A 56 -14.30 29.50 -10.48
N VAL A 57 -13.86 29.07 -11.66
CA VAL A 57 -12.54 28.45 -11.84
C VAL A 57 -11.65 29.38 -12.65
N LEU A 58 -10.47 29.66 -12.12
CA LEU A 58 -9.53 30.62 -12.68
C LEU A 58 -8.11 30.01 -12.73
N SER A 59 -7.19 30.73 -13.37
CA SER A 59 -5.77 30.40 -13.40
C SER A 59 -5.04 31.16 -12.29
N TRP A 60 -4.24 30.46 -11.47
CA TRP A 60 -3.51 31.10 -10.38
C TRP A 60 -2.10 30.50 -10.18
N SER A 61 -1.21 31.26 -9.54
CA SER A 61 0.11 30.76 -9.16
C SER A 61 -0.02 29.51 -8.27
N SER A 62 0.71 28.46 -8.62
CA SER A 62 0.66 27.19 -7.90
C SER A 62 1.24 27.35 -6.49
N LYS A 63 0.40 27.23 -5.46
CA LYS A 63 0.78 27.29 -4.03
C LYS A 63 0.59 25.95 -3.32
N GLY A 64 0.13 24.92 -4.05
CA GLY A 64 -0.14 23.59 -3.51
C GLY A 64 -1.36 23.53 -2.57
N SER A 65 -2.18 24.59 -2.53
CA SER A 65 -3.40 24.64 -1.70
C SER A 65 -4.47 23.68 -2.21
N ALA A 66 -5.36 23.24 -1.31
CA ALA A 66 -6.34 22.19 -1.62
C ALA A 66 -7.32 22.56 -2.76
N ASN A 67 -7.60 23.85 -2.97
CA ASN A 67 -8.43 24.37 -4.07
C ASN A 67 -7.74 24.35 -5.45
N GLN A 68 -6.47 23.96 -5.51
CA GLN A 68 -5.69 23.75 -6.73
C GLN A 68 -5.43 22.25 -7.01
N GLN A 69 -6.00 21.37 -6.18
CA GLN A 69 -5.84 19.92 -6.29
C GLN A 69 -7.16 19.29 -6.73
N PHE A 70 -7.09 18.39 -7.70
CA PHE A 70 -8.26 17.77 -8.31
C PHE A 70 -8.11 16.25 -8.37
N ASP A 71 -9.11 15.54 -7.85
CA ASP A 71 -9.25 14.10 -7.97
C ASP A 71 -9.85 13.76 -9.35
N LEU A 72 -9.16 12.94 -10.12
CA LEU A 72 -9.60 12.51 -11.45
C LEU A 72 -10.21 11.13 -11.36
N HIS A 73 -11.45 10.98 -11.85
CA HIS A 73 -12.12 9.68 -11.92
C HIS A 73 -12.57 9.37 -13.34
N LYS A 74 -12.31 8.15 -13.80
CA LYS A 74 -12.86 7.64 -15.05
C LYS A 74 -14.37 7.51 -14.94
N THR A 75 -15.01 7.79 -16.04
CA THR A 75 -16.41 7.46 -16.30
C THR A 75 -16.47 6.45 -17.46
N GLY A 76 -17.66 5.98 -17.82
CA GLY A 76 -17.81 5.14 -19.01
C GLY A 76 -17.35 5.83 -20.30
N GLU A 77 -16.99 5.03 -21.31
CA GLU A 77 -16.67 5.49 -22.67
C GLU A 77 -15.44 6.43 -22.81
N GLY A 78 -14.50 6.37 -21.84
CA GLY A 78 -13.22 7.07 -21.94
C GLY A 78 -13.22 8.54 -21.47
N TYR A 79 -14.29 8.97 -20.80
CA TYR A 79 -14.42 10.30 -20.22
C TYR A 79 -14.02 10.32 -18.74
N TRP A 80 -13.80 11.52 -18.19
CA TRP A 80 -13.34 11.73 -16.82
C TRP A 80 -14.17 12.81 -16.12
N THR A 81 -14.40 12.66 -14.81
CA THR A 81 -14.78 13.77 -13.94
C THR A 81 -13.53 14.33 -13.27
N ILE A 82 -13.48 15.65 -13.14
CA ILE A 82 -12.41 16.39 -12.46
C ILE A 82 -13.02 17.03 -11.22
N ARG A 83 -12.70 16.52 -10.04
CA ARG A 83 -13.35 16.88 -8.79
C ARG A 83 -12.40 17.69 -7.91
N ALA A 84 -12.78 18.89 -7.50
CA ALA A 84 -11.96 19.70 -6.61
C ALA A 84 -11.82 19.01 -5.24
N ALA A 85 -10.58 18.79 -4.80
CA ALA A 85 -10.29 17.98 -3.61
C ALA A 85 -10.85 18.58 -2.31
N HIS A 86 -10.92 19.91 -2.21
CA HIS A 86 -11.37 20.60 -1.00
C HIS A 86 -12.89 20.64 -0.85
N SER A 87 -13.64 20.73 -1.96
CA SER A 87 -15.10 20.88 -1.95
C SER A 87 -15.84 19.59 -2.30
N GLY A 88 -15.18 18.66 -2.99
CA GLY A 88 -15.82 17.49 -3.54
C GLY A 88 -16.81 17.81 -4.68
N LEU A 89 -16.71 18.98 -5.30
CA LEU A 89 -17.54 19.40 -6.44
C LEU A 89 -16.81 19.19 -7.76
N ASN A 90 -17.55 18.95 -8.84
CA ASN A 90 -17.01 18.67 -10.17
C ASN A 90 -16.79 19.94 -10.98
N LEU A 91 -15.76 19.95 -11.82
CA LEU A 91 -15.55 20.92 -12.87
C LEU A 91 -16.69 20.84 -13.89
N ASP A 92 -17.39 21.96 -14.10
CA ASP A 92 -18.67 22.02 -14.80
C ASP A 92 -18.68 23.17 -15.83
N VAL A 93 -19.15 22.87 -17.04
CA VAL A 93 -19.47 23.90 -18.04
C VAL A 93 -20.83 24.51 -17.72
N LEU A 94 -20.80 25.79 -17.30
CA LEU A 94 -21.97 26.51 -16.82
C LEU A 94 -23.16 26.39 -17.79
N ASN A 95 -24.31 25.99 -17.24
CA ASN A 95 -25.60 25.87 -17.92
C ASN A 95 -25.58 24.95 -19.16
N PHE A 96 -24.69 23.94 -19.21
CA PHE A 96 -24.53 23.05 -20.37
C PHE A 96 -24.30 23.81 -21.69
N SER A 97 -23.77 25.02 -21.61
CA SER A 97 -23.66 25.87 -22.79
C SER A 97 -22.83 25.18 -23.87
N GLN A 98 -23.24 25.35 -25.13
CA GLN A 98 -22.46 24.92 -26.29
C GLN A 98 -21.67 26.08 -26.92
N ALA A 99 -21.73 27.28 -26.33
CA ALA A 99 -21.08 28.45 -26.87
C ALA A 99 -19.59 28.52 -26.52
N ASN A 100 -18.81 29.12 -27.42
CA ASN A 100 -17.46 29.59 -27.08
C ASN A 100 -17.57 30.70 -26.02
N GLY A 101 -16.64 30.71 -25.07
CA GLY A 101 -16.66 31.68 -23.96
C GLY A 101 -17.51 31.26 -22.77
N ALA A 102 -18.18 30.09 -22.82
CA ALA A 102 -18.95 29.62 -21.67
C ALA A 102 -18.04 29.33 -20.48
N ASN A 103 -18.43 29.84 -19.32
CA ASN A 103 -17.61 29.81 -18.12
C ASN A 103 -17.46 28.40 -17.55
N ILE A 104 -16.33 28.15 -16.89
CA ILE A 104 -16.12 26.95 -16.08
C ILE A 104 -16.28 27.28 -14.61
N ILE A 105 -17.09 26.51 -13.93
CA ILE A 105 -17.37 26.62 -12.51
C ILE A 105 -17.15 25.25 -11.84
N GLN A 106 -17.24 25.19 -10.52
CA GLN A 106 -17.50 23.93 -9.83
C GLN A 106 -19.01 23.77 -9.55
N TRP A 107 -19.52 22.54 -9.60
CA TRP A 107 -20.91 22.24 -9.27
C TRP A 107 -21.07 20.86 -8.62
N GLU A 108 -22.24 20.61 -8.03
CA GLU A 108 -22.57 19.31 -7.44
C GLU A 108 -22.36 18.16 -8.45
N PRO A 109 -21.83 16.99 -8.05
CA PRO A 109 -21.66 15.85 -8.94
C PRO A 109 -23.01 15.30 -9.42
N THR A 110 -23.45 15.73 -10.60
CA THR A 110 -24.75 15.34 -11.20
C THR A 110 -24.63 14.12 -12.12
N GLY A 111 -23.40 13.74 -12.50
CA GLY A 111 -23.14 12.68 -13.49
C GLY A 111 -23.46 13.10 -14.93
N THR A 112 -23.76 14.38 -15.19
CA THR A 112 -24.20 14.85 -16.49
C THR A 112 -23.04 15.14 -17.46
N PRO A 113 -23.26 15.12 -18.78
CA PRO A 113 -22.17 15.24 -19.76
C PRO A 113 -21.36 16.56 -19.74
N ASN A 114 -21.90 17.66 -19.20
CA ASN A 114 -21.18 18.92 -19.04
C ASN A 114 -20.12 18.90 -17.92
N GLN A 115 -20.08 17.84 -17.10
CA GLN A 115 -19.07 17.60 -16.07
C GLN A 115 -18.05 16.53 -16.48
N GLN A 116 -18.14 16.04 -17.71
CA GLN A 116 -17.34 14.93 -18.21
C GLN A 116 -16.40 15.41 -19.30
N TRP A 117 -15.14 15.01 -19.19
CA TRP A 117 -14.05 15.54 -19.98
C TRP A 117 -13.29 14.41 -20.66
N LEU A 118 -13.11 14.50 -21.97
CA LEU A 118 -12.22 13.64 -22.72
C LEU A 118 -10.82 14.24 -22.72
N LEU A 119 -9.85 13.50 -22.19
CA LEU A 119 -8.45 13.92 -22.15
C LEU A 119 -7.74 13.44 -23.42
N LYS A 120 -7.38 14.39 -24.29
CA LYS A 120 -6.67 14.10 -25.56
C LYS A 120 -5.21 14.54 -25.45
N LYS A 121 -4.29 13.58 -25.48
CA LYS A 121 -2.85 13.88 -25.52
C LYS A 121 -2.49 14.59 -26.83
N SER A 122 -1.77 15.71 -26.72
CA SER A 122 -1.26 16.45 -27.87
C SER A 122 0.17 16.01 -28.22
N SER A 123 0.65 16.37 -29.41
CA SER A 123 2.03 16.14 -29.85
C SER A 123 3.08 16.83 -28.97
N LEU A 124 2.69 17.81 -28.16
CA LEU A 124 3.56 18.53 -27.22
C LEU A 124 3.64 17.84 -25.84
N GLY A 125 3.04 16.66 -25.68
CA GLY A 125 3.02 15.92 -24.42
C GLY A 125 1.93 16.36 -23.44
N ALA A 126 1.44 17.60 -23.51
CA ALA A 126 0.30 18.09 -22.74
C ALA A 126 -1.06 17.63 -23.29
N PHE A 127 -2.11 17.78 -22.50
CA PHE A 127 -3.47 17.32 -22.80
C PHE A 127 -4.41 18.46 -23.17
N ASN A 128 -5.35 18.16 -24.05
CA ASN A 128 -6.55 18.94 -24.25
C ASN A 128 -7.70 18.29 -23.46
N LEU A 129 -8.45 19.10 -22.70
CA LEU A 129 -9.62 18.67 -21.93
C LEU A 129 -10.88 19.06 -22.70
N VAL A 130 -11.57 18.08 -23.27
CA VAL A 130 -12.72 18.30 -24.16
C VAL A 130 -14.01 17.94 -23.45
N ALA A 131 -14.90 18.91 -23.24
CA ALA A 131 -16.19 18.67 -22.60
C ALA A 131 -17.06 17.72 -23.46
N ARG A 132 -17.64 16.69 -22.84
CA ARG A 132 -18.39 15.63 -23.54
C ARG A 132 -19.59 16.16 -24.29
N HIS A 133 -20.32 17.12 -23.72
CA HIS A 133 -21.57 17.64 -24.31
C HIS A 133 -21.36 18.60 -25.48
N SER A 134 -20.26 19.38 -25.48
CA SER A 134 -20.03 20.44 -26.46
C SER A 134 -18.91 20.14 -27.46
N GLY A 135 -18.03 19.19 -27.15
CA GLY A 135 -16.82 18.94 -27.92
C GLY A 135 -15.79 20.08 -27.86
N LYS A 136 -15.94 21.03 -26.93
CA LYS A 136 -15.07 22.19 -26.79
C LYS A 136 -14.02 22.01 -25.70
N SER A 137 -12.94 22.76 -25.82
CA SER A 137 -11.74 22.62 -25.02
C SER A 137 -11.67 23.60 -23.86
N LEU A 138 -11.20 23.12 -22.71
CA LEU A 138 -10.82 23.95 -21.57
C LEU A 138 -9.71 24.93 -21.97
N THR A 139 -9.97 26.22 -21.77
CA THR A 139 -9.16 27.32 -22.28
C THR A 139 -8.91 28.34 -21.16
N VAL A 140 -7.66 28.78 -21.00
CA VAL A 140 -7.33 29.94 -20.15
C VAL A 140 -7.35 31.23 -20.98
N ALA A 141 -7.89 32.32 -20.43
CA ALA A 141 -8.05 33.59 -21.15
C ALA A 141 -6.74 34.31 -21.46
N SER A 142 -5.78 34.29 -20.55
CA SER A 142 -4.48 34.94 -20.70
C SER A 142 -3.42 34.26 -19.83
N GLY A 143 -2.17 34.71 -19.93
CA GLY A 143 -1.09 34.28 -19.06
C GLY A 143 -1.05 35.00 -17.70
N GLU A 144 -2.08 35.77 -17.35
CA GLU A 144 -2.10 36.58 -16.13
C GLU A 144 -2.75 35.85 -14.97
N GLN A 145 -2.27 36.12 -13.76
CA GLN A 145 -2.86 35.56 -12.55
C GLN A 145 -4.30 36.08 -12.39
N GLY A 146 -5.24 35.17 -12.12
CA GLY A 146 -6.67 35.46 -12.08
C GLY A 146 -7.37 35.32 -13.43
N ALA A 147 -6.66 34.93 -14.50
CA ALA A 147 -7.28 34.75 -15.81
C ALA A 147 -8.39 33.69 -15.75
N ASN A 148 -9.53 34.02 -16.37
CA ASN A 148 -10.70 33.16 -16.36
C ASN A 148 -10.48 31.84 -17.13
N ILE A 149 -11.14 30.77 -16.67
CA ILE A 149 -11.21 29.49 -17.38
C ILE A 149 -12.59 29.33 -18.03
N TYR A 150 -12.59 29.02 -19.33
CA TYR A 150 -13.79 28.90 -20.13
C TYR A 150 -13.61 27.80 -21.19
N GLN A 151 -14.69 27.39 -21.85
CA GLN A 151 -14.59 26.50 -23.01
C GLN A 151 -14.56 27.26 -24.33
N ASN A 152 -13.78 26.77 -25.30
CA ASN A 152 -13.71 27.32 -26.65
C ASN A 152 -13.43 26.22 -27.67
N THR A 153 -13.71 26.46 -28.94
CA THR A 153 -13.27 25.56 -30.02
C THR A 153 -11.76 25.33 -29.92
N ASP A 154 -11.30 24.07 -29.98
CA ASP A 154 -9.87 23.76 -29.95
C ASP A 154 -9.19 24.35 -31.18
N ARG A 155 -8.17 25.20 -30.97
CA ARG A 155 -7.31 25.76 -32.01
C ARG A 155 -5.89 25.25 -31.90
N ALA A 156 -5.67 24.19 -31.12
CA ALA A 156 -4.37 23.60 -30.86
C ALA A 156 -3.30 24.56 -30.33
N ASN A 157 -3.74 25.61 -29.63
CA ASN A 157 -2.84 26.58 -29.03
C ASN A 157 -2.43 26.18 -27.61
N LYS A 158 -1.36 26.80 -27.10
CA LYS A 158 -0.80 26.52 -25.77
C LYS A 158 -1.77 26.85 -24.61
N SER A 159 -2.70 27.80 -24.80
CA SER A 159 -3.70 28.15 -23.77
C SER A 159 -4.74 27.03 -23.54
N GLN A 160 -4.83 26.08 -24.47
CA GLN A 160 -5.75 24.93 -24.43
C GLN A 160 -5.00 23.62 -24.16
N ARG A 161 -3.80 23.69 -23.59
CA ARG A 161 -2.95 22.54 -23.28
C ARG A 161 -2.62 22.55 -21.79
N TRP A 162 -2.79 21.39 -21.16
CA TRP A 162 -2.74 21.24 -19.72
C TRP A 162 -1.90 20.02 -19.35
N TYR A 163 -1.04 20.17 -18.35
CA TYR A 163 -0.29 19.09 -17.73
C TYR A 163 -1.02 18.64 -16.47
N PHE A 164 -0.97 17.34 -16.19
CA PHE A 164 -1.50 16.75 -14.97
C PHE A 164 -0.34 16.33 -14.10
N ASN A 165 0.00 17.14 -13.10
CA ASN A 165 1.11 16.86 -12.19
C ASN A 165 0.56 16.17 -10.94
N PRO A 166 0.90 14.91 -10.65
CA PRO A 166 0.41 14.24 -9.46
C PRO A 166 0.81 15.01 -8.21
N VAL A 167 -0.10 15.11 -7.23
CA VAL A 167 0.21 15.80 -5.96
C VAL A 167 1.11 14.93 -5.07
N ASN A 168 1.00 13.61 -5.20
CA ASN A 168 1.67 12.62 -4.34
C ASN A 168 2.68 11.73 -5.09
N ALA A 169 3.00 12.03 -6.35
CA ALA A 169 3.96 11.29 -7.17
C ALA A 169 4.69 12.24 -8.14
N ARG A 170 5.77 11.77 -8.78
CA ARG A 170 6.44 12.53 -9.84
C ARG A 170 6.00 12.12 -11.24
N CYS A 171 6.29 12.95 -12.24
CA CYS A 171 6.07 12.62 -13.64
C CYS A 171 6.78 11.33 -14.04
N GLY A 172 6.01 10.33 -14.49
CA GLY A 172 6.55 9.03 -14.90
C GLY A 172 6.82 8.07 -13.74
N GLU A 173 6.60 8.48 -12.49
CA GLU A 173 6.37 7.55 -11.40
C GLU A 173 4.91 7.13 -11.47
N THR A 174 4.64 5.98 -12.11
CA THR A 174 3.37 5.25 -11.97
C THR A 174 3.32 4.66 -10.56
N SER A 175 3.17 5.55 -9.60
CA SER A 175 3.37 5.38 -8.18
C SER A 175 2.18 4.84 -7.38
N ASP A 176 1.44 3.81 -7.81
CA ASP A 176 0.59 3.08 -6.84
C ASP A 176 1.42 2.65 -5.60
N VAL A 177 2.74 2.50 -5.76
CA VAL A 177 3.71 2.28 -4.69
C VAL A 177 3.69 3.47 -3.73
N ASN A 178 3.33 3.21 -2.49
CA ASN A 178 3.43 4.14 -1.36
C ASN A 178 4.34 3.52 -0.29
N GLY A 179 4.47 4.16 0.87
CA GLY A 179 5.26 3.64 1.96
C GLY A 179 6.75 3.84 1.78
N PHE A 180 7.55 3.13 2.58
CA PHE A 180 9.01 3.18 2.46
C PHE A 180 9.51 2.63 1.11
N ALA A 181 8.76 1.74 0.46
CA ALA A 181 9.08 1.25 -0.89
C ALA A 181 9.05 2.35 -1.96
N ALA A 182 8.36 3.46 -1.72
CA ALA A 182 8.33 4.62 -2.62
C ALA A 182 9.48 5.60 -2.38
N MET A 183 10.25 5.42 -1.31
CA MET A 183 11.31 6.36 -0.93
C MET A 183 12.65 5.99 -1.54
N LYS A 184 13.50 6.99 -1.71
CA LYS A 184 14.92 6.76 -2.04
C LYS A 184 15.60 5.96 -0.93
N GLY A 185 16.29 4.88 -1.28
CA GLY A 185 17.05 4.06 -0.34
C GLY A 185 18.56 4.22 -0.45
N LYS A 186 19.28 3.51 0.41
CA LYS A 186 20.76 3.51 0.46
C LYS A 186 21.39 2.66 -0.64
N ASP A 187 20.60 1.82 -1.29
CA ASP A 187 20.94 1.01 -2.46
C ASP A 187 21.02 1.82 -3.77
N GLY A 188 20.66 3.12 -3.73
CA GLY A 188 20.69 4.00 -4.88
C GLY A 188 19.39 4.03 -5.68
N LEU A 189 18.40 3.20 -5.33
CA LEU A 189 17.07 3.24 -5.94
C LEU A 189 16.28 4.43 -5.41
N ASN A 190 15.56 5.12 -6.30
CA ASN A 190 14.69 6.24 -5.91
C ASN A 190 13.29 5.79 -5.49
N THR A 191 12.81 4.65 -6.00
CA THR A 191 11.51 4.04 -5.72
C THR A 191 11.53 2.57 -6.16
N THR A 192 10.48 1.82 -5.85
CA THR A 192 10.28 0.43 -6.28
C THR A 192 9.56 0.40 -7.62
N THR A 193 10.17 -0.27 -8.60
CA THR A 193 9.65 -0.38 -9.98
C THR A 193 9.45 -1.83 -10.43
N GLY A 194 10.02 -2.81 -9.71
CA GLY A 194 10.00 -4.21 -10.11
C GLY A 194 10.68 -4.42 -11.46
N GLY A 195 10.02 -5.18 -12.33
CA GLY A 195 10.44 -5.37 -13.73
C GLY A 195 10.27 -4.14 -14.62
N GLY A 196 9.59 -3.09 -14.13
CA GLY A 196 9.32 -1.87 -14.89
C GLY A 196 8.63 -2.16 -16.22
N ASN A 197 9.25 -1.72 -17.31
CA ASN A 197 8.70 -1.86 -18.67
C ASN A 197 9.19 -3.11 -19.41
N ALA A 198 9.68 -4.14 -18.71
CA ALA A 198 10.06 -5.39 -19.36
C ALA A 198 8.85 -6.04 -20.05
N ASN A 199 9.10 -6.76 -21.16
CA ASN A 199 8.04 -7.46 -21.87
C ASN A 199 7.41 -8.51 -20.93
N PRO A 200 6.07 -8.52 -20.78
CA PRO A 200 5.42 -9.45 -19.87
C PRO A 200 5.60 -10.92 -20.28
N ILE A 201 5.85 -11.77 -19.29
CA ILE A 201 5.96 -13.23 -19.39
C ILE A 201 4.72 -13.82 -18.73
N LEU A 202 3.91 -14.57 -19.49
CA LEU A 202 2.76 -15.26 -18.93
C LEU A 202 3.21 -16.61 -18.33
N ALA A 203 3.09 -16.76 -17.02
CA ALA A 203 3.40 -18.00 -16.31
C ALA A 203 2.13 -18.83 -16.09
N ASN A 204 2.00 -19.96 -16.79
CA ASN A 204 0.86 -20.88 -16.70
C ASN A 204 1.19 -22.14 -15.89
N SER A 205 2.42 -22.25 -15.39
CA SER A 205 2.89 -23.36 -14.57
C SER A 205 3.95 -22.89 -13.58
N CYS A 206 4.17 -23.65 -12.51
CA CYS A 206 5.20 -23.34 -11.53
C CYS A 206 6.60 -23.29 -12.15
N ASP A 207 6.92 -24.18 -13.09
CA ASP A 207 8.24 -24.21 -13.72
C ASP A 207 8.49 -22.98 -14.62
N GLN A 208 7.45 -22.47 -15.28
CA GLN A 208 7.51 -21.20 -16.01
C GLN A 208 7.71 -20.01 -15.08
N LEU A 209 7.00 -19.98 -13.94
CA LEU A 209 7.20 -18.96 -12.90
C LEU A 209 8.66 -18.97 -12.44
N ILE A 210 9.17 -20.13 -12.01
CA ILE A 210 10.56 -20.29 -11.55
C ILE A 210 11.55 -19.80 -12.59
N SER A 211 11.39 -20.22 -13.84
CA SER A 211 12.29 -19.83 -14.94
C SER A 211 12.30 -18.32 -15.16
N ALA A 212 11.16 -17.65 -14.96
CA ALA A 212 11.01 -16.22 -15.20
C ALA A 212 11.53 -15.33 -14.05
N VAL A 213 11.57 -15.84 -12.82
CA VAL A 213 11.88 -15.04 -11.61
C VAL A 213 13.24 -15.32 -10.99
N SER A 214 13.99 -16.32 -11.46
CA SER A 214 15.22 -16.77 -10.77
C SER A 214 16.46 -15.90 -11.02
N SER A 215 16.42 -14.93 -11.94
CA SER A 215 17.55 -14.04 -12.26
C SER A 215 17.33 -12.61 -11.76
N ASP A 216 18.41 -11.81 -11.69
CA ASP A 216 18.34 -10.37 -11.37
C ASP A 216 18.00 -9.47 -12.58
N GLU A 217 17.81 -10.06 -13.76
CA GLU A 217 17.35 -9.34 -14.95
C GLU A 217 15.91 -8.87 -14.79
N LYS A 218 15.56 -7.75 -15.45
CA LYS A 218 14.20 -7.20 -15.38
C LYS A 218 13.17 -8.21 -15.89
N ALA A 219 12.21 -8.57 -15.03
CA ALA A 219 11.15 -9.49 -15.38
C ALA A 219 9.78 -8.96 -14.93
N VAL A 220 8.80 -8.97 -15.85
CA VAL A 220 7.38 -8.78 -15.52
C VAL A 220 6.68 -10.10 -15.78
N VAL A 221 6.25 -10.77 -14.72
CA VAL A 221 5.63 -12.09 -14.76
C VAL A 221 4.15 -11.96 -14.41
N LEU A 222 3.30 -12.43 -15.31
CA LEU A 222 1.86 -12.38 -15.18
C LEU A 222 1.34 -13.79 -14.84
N VAL A 223 0.58 -13.91 -13.76
CA VAL A 223 -0.20 -15.11 -13.43
C VAL A 223 -1.60 -14.90 -14.01
N PRO A 224 -2.08 -15.77 -14.91
CA PRO A 224 -3.39 -15.58 -15.53
C PRO A 224 -4.52 -15.56 -14.51
N GLU A 225 -5.61 -14.88 -14.87
CA GLU A 225 -6.83 -14.90 -14.07
C GLU A 225 -7.41 -16.31 -14.02
N ASN A 226 -8.06 -16.67 -12.91
CA ASN A 226 -8.59 -18.02 -12.65
C ASN A 226 -7.54 -19.15 -12.75
N THR A 227 -6.26 -18.82 -12.53
CA THR A 227 -5.16 -19.79 -12.56
C THR A 227 -4.45 -19.80 -11.21
N THR A 228 -4.38 -20.97 -10.59
CA THR A 228 -3.49 -21.21 -9.44
C THR A 228 -2.34 -22.09 -9.89
N LEU A 229 -1.11 -21.58 -9.79
CA LEU A 229 0.10 -22.31 -10.11
C LEU A 229 0.37 -23.33 -9.00
N ASP A 230 0.17 -24.60 -9.30
CA ASP A 230 0.52 -25.70 -8.37
C ASP A 230 2.04 -25.90 -8.37
N CYS A 231 2.67 -25.54 -7.25
CA CYS A 231 4.10 -25.64 -7.04
C CYS A 231 4.50 -26.79 -6.11
N HIS A 232 3.56 -27.66 -5.74
CA HIS A 232 3.88 -28.78 -4.87
C HIS A 232 4.98 -29.69 -5.46
N THR A 233 5.75 -30.28 -4.56
CA THR A 233 6.76 -31.29 -4.85
C THR A 233 6.23 -32.67 -4.46
N PRO A 234 6.90 -33.77 -4.86
CA PRO A 234 6.60 -35.07 -4.30
C PRO A 234 6.66 -35.04 -2.77
N ARG A 235 5.68 -35.68 -2.13
CA ARG A 235 5.59 -35.76 -0.67
C ARG A 235 6.84 -36.40 -0.08
N ARG A 236 7.42 -35.75 0.93
CA ARG A 236 8.59 -36.24 1.66
C ARG A 236 8.30 -36.30 3.17
N PRO A 237 8.85 -37.31 3.88
CA PRO A 237 8.69 -37.41 5.33
C PRO A 237 9.46 -36.29 6.04
N GLN A 238 8.86 -35.73 7.08
CA GLN A 238 9.43 -34.67 7.91
C GLN A 238 9.21 -35.02 9.38
N ALA A 239 10.29 -35.03 10.16
CA ALA A 239 10.23 -35.21 11.60
C ALA A 239 9.55 -33.99 12.25
N ALA A 240 8.65 -34.24 13.19
CA ALA A 240 7.86 -33.23 13.87
C ALA A 240 7.54 -33.66 15.31
N CYS A 241 7.22 -32.68 16.14
CA CYS A 241 6.70 -32.86 17.48
C CYS A 241 5.17 -32.81 17.44
N ALA A 242 4.52 -33.76 18.13
CA ALA A 242 3.08 -33.77 18.34
C ALA A 242 2.77 -33.00 19.63
N ILE A 243 2.08 -31.87 19.51
CA ILE A 243 1.83 -30.95 20.64
C ILE A 243 0.32 -30.85 20.85
N GLN A 244 -0.10 -31.03 22.11
CA GLN A 244 -1.49 -30.90 22.50
C GLN A 244 -1.88 -29.42 22.55
N CYS A 245 -3.02 -29.08 21.95
CA CYS A 245 -3.54 -27.73 22.03
C CYS A 245 -3.90 -27.37 23.48
N PRO A 246 -3.57 -26.14 23.94
CA PRO A 246 -4.00 -25.70 25.26
C PRO A 246 -5.53 -25.68 25.36
N ALA A 247 -6.08 -26.16 26.48
CA ALA A 247 -7.53 -26.27 26.68
C ALA A 247 -8.28 -24.93 26.60
N TYR A 248 -7.60 -23.80 26.87
CA TYR A 248 -8.19 -22.46 26.73
C TYR A 248 -8.27 -21.99 25.27
N ALA A 249 -7.50 -22.60 24.37
CA ALA A 249 -7.39 -22.20 22.97
C ALA A 249 -8.20 -23.12 22.04
N ASP A 250 -8.35 -24.40 22.38
CA ASP A 250 -9.03 -25.38 21.54
C ASP A 250 -9.49 -26.61 22.35
N ASN A 251 -10.12 -27.57 21.67
CA ASN A 251 -10.36 -28.90 22.21
C ASN A 251 -9.02 -29.48 22.75
N PRO A 252 -8.95 -29.88 24.03
CA PRO A 252 -7.74 -30.45 24.60
C PRO A 252 -7.28 -31.73 23.88
N ASP A 253 -8.16 -32.46 23.18
CA ASP A 253 -7.76 -33.64 22.42
C ASP A 253 -7.12 -33.32 21.05
N LYS A 254 -7.17 -32.05 20.63
CA LYS A 254 -6.58 -31.63 19.36
C LYS A 254 -5.06 -31.58 19.45
N ILE A 255 -4.41 -32.23 18.49
CA ILE A 255 -2.96 -32.22 18.33
C ILE A 255 -2.60 -31.40 17.09
N PHE A 256 -1.64 -30.50 17.23
CA PHE A 256 -0.96 -29.88 16.10
C PHE A 256 0.49 -30.36 16.00
N TYR A 257 1.12 -30.15 14.85
CA TYR A 257 2.47 -30.60 14.57
C TYR A 257 3.39 -29.42 14.30
N ARG A 258 4.60 -29.49 14.86
CA ARG A 258 5.64 -28.47 14.68
C ARG A 258 6.99 -29.11 14.41
N ILE A 259 7.74 -28.58 13.47
CA ILE A 259 9.14 -29.00 13.25
C ILE A 259 10.01 -28.38 14.35
N PRO A 260 10.82 -29.17 15.09
CA PRO A 260 11.81 -28.62 16.00
C PRO A 260 12.92 -27.91 15.20
N VAL A 261 13.25 -26.68 15.57
CA VAL A 261 14.32 -25.91 14.91
C VAL A 261 15.62 -26.02 15.70
N GLY A 262 16.75 -26.19 14.99
CA GLY A 262 18.05 -26.41 15.63
C GLY A 262 18.07 -27.66 16.51
N ASN A 263 18.48 -27.52 17.77
CA ASN A 263 18.59 -28.62 18.74
C ASN A 263 17.39 -28.72 19.69
N GLN A 264 16.27 -28.07 19.37
CA GLN A 264 15.08 -28.09 20.22
C GLN A 264 14.53 -29.50 20.41
N ARG A 265 14.18 -29.82 21.65
CA ARG A 265 13.47 -31.06 22.00
C ARG A 265 11.96 -30.85 21.94
N CYS A 266 11.18 -31.91 21.71
CA CYS A 266 9.73 -31.77 21.64
C CYS A 266 9.11 -31.33 22.97
N SER A 267 9.67 -31.76 24.11
CA SER A 267 9.24 -31.29 25.43
C SER A 267 9.43 -29.78 25.62
N GLU A 268 10.48 -29.19 25.05
CA GLU A 268 10.73 -27.74 25.08
C GLU A 268 9.71 -26.95 24.24
N LEU A 269 9.10 -27.62 23.26
CA LEU A 269 8.01 -27.07 22.44
C LEU A 269 6.63 -27.32 23.03
N GLY A 270 6.54 -27.98 24.20
CA GLY A 270 5.29 -28.28 24.90
C GLY A 270 4.69 -29.65 24.58
N ALA A 271 5.40 -30.55 23.91
CA ALA A 271 4.97 -31.94 23.77
C ALA A 271 5.12 -32.71 25.09
N ALA A 272 4.33 -33.78 25.28
CA ALA A 272 4.38 -34.60 26.48
C ALA A 272 5.69 -35.39 26.66
N ASN A 273 6.44 -35.60 25.58
CA ASN A 273 7.73 -36.30 25.58
C ASN A 273 8.53 -35.92 24.32
N ASP A 274 9.79 -36.36 24.26
CA ASP A 274 10.72 -36.05 23.16
C ASP A 274 10.56 -36.95 21.91
N LYS A 275 9.46 -37.72 21.82
CA LYS A 275 9.22 -38.62 20.69
C LYS A 275 8.84 -37.84 19.44
N LEU A 276 9.64 -38.02 18.39
CA LEU A 276 9.32 -37.53 17.06
C LEU A 276 8.22 -38.36 16.41
N THR A 277 7.35 -37.68 15.66
CA THR A 277 6.44 -38.28 14.68
C THR A 277 6.82 -37.81 13.28
N TYR A 278 6.34 -38.50 12.25
CA TYR A 278 6.59 -38.13 10.86
C TYR A 278 5.32 -37.59 10.22
N ARG A 279 5.45 -36.43 9.58
CA ARG A 279 4.41 -35.78 8.79
C ARG A 279 4.89 -35.62 7.35
N SER A 280 3.95 -35.50 6.43
CA SER A 280 4.28 -35.23 5.04
C SER A 280 4.47 -33.73 4.86
N ARG A 281 5.50 -33.34 4.10
CA ARG A 281 5.62 -32.01 3.52
C ARG A 281 5.82 -32.11 2.01
N ASN A 282 5.38 -31.11 1.27
CA ASN A 282 5.46 -31.07 -0.19
C ASN A 282 5.62 -29.66 -0.74
N ASP A 283 6.11 -28.73 0.08
CA ASP A 283 6.42 -27.37 -0.33
C ASP A 283 7.61 -27.31 -1.31
N ARG A 284 7.60 -26.25 -2.13
CA ARG A 284 8.74 -25.79 -2.93
C ARG A 284 9.23 -24.44 -2.43
N ARG A 285 10.53 -24.17 -2.57
CA ARG A 285 11.11 -22.84 -2.34
C ARG A 285 11.47 -22.25 -3.71
N ILE A 286 10.98 -21.04 -3.99
CA ILE A 286 11.19 -20.34 -5.26
C ILE A 286 12.00 -19.09 -4.97
N HIS A 287 13.21 -19.01 -5.49
CA HIS A 287 14.03 -17.80 -5.38
C HIS A 287 13.54 -16.74 -6.36
N VAL A 288 13.33 -15.53 -5.87
CA VAL A 288 12.94 -14.37 -6.68
C VAL A 288 14.11 -13.41 -6.71
N GLY A 289 14.71 -13.24 -7.89
CA GLY A 289 15.79 -12.30 -8.14
C GLY A 289 15.33 -10.85 -8.18
N SER A 290 16.29 -9.96 -8.22
CA SER A 290 16.06 -8.51 -8.25
C SER A 290 15.31 -8.07 -9.51
N ASN A 291 14.75 -6.85 -9.48
CA ASN A 291 14.07 -6.24 -10.62
C ASN A 291 12.91 -7.07 -11.19
N THR A 292 12.13 -7.68 -10.30
CA THR A 292 11.06 -8.60 -10.68
C THR A 292 9.69 -8.06 -10.26
N SER A 293 8.73 -8.13 -11.17
CA SER A 293 7.31 -7.94 -10.89
C SER A 293 6.57 -9.26 -11.09
N ILE A 294 5.85 -9.75 -10.08
CA ILE A 294 4.92 -10.88 -10.20
C ILE A 294 3.51 -10.34 -9.97
N VAL A 295 2.62 -10.44 -10.96
CA VAL A 295 1.29 -9.81 -10.92
C VAL A 295 0.22 -10.81 -11.34
N GLY A 296 -0.79 -11.01 -10.50
CA GLY A 296 -2.00 -11.72 -10.91
C GLY A 296 -2.90 -10.84 -11.77
N LEU A 297 -3.44 -11.41 -12.85
CA LEU A 297 -4.30 -10.70 -13.80
C LEU A 297 -5.75 -10.54 -13.31
N GLY A 298 -6.11 -11.16 -12.18
CA GLY A 298 -7.35 -10.91 -11.46
C GLY A 298 -7.41 -11.65 -10.12
N ALA A 299 -8.57 -11.57 -9.45
CA ALA A 299 -8.78 -12.13 -8.12
C ALA A 299 -8.60 -13.65 -8.02
N GLY A 300 -8.71 -14.38 -9.14
CA GLY A 300 -8.55 -15.83 -9.24
C GLY A 300 -7.10 -16.28 -9.48
N SER A 301 -6.14 -15.37 -9.59
CA SER A 301 -4.72 -15.69 -9.74
C SER A 301 -4.09 -16.15 -8.42
N GLY A 302 -3.25 -17.19 -8.46
CA GLY A 302 -2.58 -17.67 -7.25
C GLY A 302 -1.38 -18.57 -7.46
N ILE A 303 -0.69 -18.85 -6.36
CA ILE A 303 0.44 -19.77 -6.21
C ILE A 303 0.13 -20.67 -5.01
N SER A 304 0.19 -21.98 -5.22
CA SER A 304 -0.09 -22.98 -4.18
C SER A 304 1.12 -23.86 -3.93
N GLY A 305 1.44 -24.11 -2.66
CA GLY A 305 2.50 -25.05 -2.28
C GLY A 305 3.93 -24.53 -2.39
N ALA A 306 4.14 -23.20 -2.44
CA ALA A 306 5.48 -22.61 -2.50
C ALA A 306 5.70 -21.43 -1.55
N SER A 307 6.92 -21.38 -0.99
CA SER A 307 7.50 -20.19 -0.35
C SER A 307 8.28 -19.38 -1.38
N LEU A 308 8.01 -18.08 -1.49
CA LEU A 308 8.83 -17.16 -2.28
C LEU A 308 9.98 -16.63 -1.41
N ILE A 309 11.21 -16.80 -1.88
CA ILE A 309 12.44 -16.48 -1.16
C ILE A 309 13.12 -15.29 -1.82
N LEU A 310 13.11 -14.14 -1.13
CA LEU A 310 13.66 -12.87 -1.57
C LEU A 310 14.94 -12.60 -0.75
N ASP A 311 15.99 -13.36 -1.04
CA ASP A 311 17.27 -13.28 -0.32
C ASP A 311 18.26 -12.42 -1.09
N ASN A 312 18.74 -11.33 -0.47
CA ASN A 312 19.66 -10.36 -1.08
C ASN A 312 19.14 -9.75 -2.39
N ALA A 313 17.82 -9.72 -2.57
CA ALA A 313 17.17 -9.22 -3.76
C ALA A 313 16.59 -7.82 -3.52
N GLN A 314 16.59 -6.99 -4.56
CA GLN A 314 16.09 -5.63 -4.49
C GLN A 314 15.15 -5.30 -5.64
N ASN A 315 14.34 -4.24 -5.48
CA ASN A 315 13.42 -3.75 -6.51
C ASN A 315 12.42 -4.84 -6.96
N ILE A 316 11.59 -5.30 -6.02
CA ILE A 316 10.61 -6.37 -6.26
C ILE A 316 9.19 -5.86 -6.05
N VAL A 317 8.29 -6.26 -6.94
CA VAL A 317 6.85 -6.02 -6.85
C VAL A 317 6.13 -7.36 -6.91
N ILE A 318 5.28 -7.67 -5.92
CA ILE A 318 4.42 -8.86 -5.96
C ILE A 318 3.00 -8.39 -5.68
N ARG A 319 2.09 -8.57 -6.65
CA ARG A 319 0.75 -8.01 -6.59
C ARG A 319 -0.37 -8.94 -7.01
N ASN A 320 -1.55 -8.68 -6.45
CA ASN A 320 -2.83 -9.16 -6.95
C ASN A 320 -2.96 -10.68 -7.10
N LEU A 321 -2.48 -11.46 -6.14
CA LEU A 321 -2.58 -12.92 -6.18
C LEU A 321 -2.70 -13.55 -4.79
N THR A 322 -3.23 -14.77 -4.75
CA THR A 322 -3.27 -15.58 -3.53
C THR A 322 -2.01 -16.45 -3.41
N ILE A 323 -1.35 -16.45 -2.24
CA ILE A 323 -0.32 -17.42 -1.87
C ILE A 323 -0.91 -18.34 -0.81
N GLU A 324 -0.94 -19.65 -1.08
CA GLU A 324 -1.61 -20.59 -0.18
C GLU A 324 -1.02 -22.00 -0.12
N ASP A 325 -1.53 -22.78 0.84
CA ASP A 325 -1.28 -24.23 0.97
C ASP A 325 0.20 -24.60 1.13
N VAL A 326 0.93 -23.81 1.91
CA VAL A 326 2.32 -24.14 2.26
C VAL A 326 2.29 -24.96 3.55
N ASN A 327 2.14 -26.29 3.42
CA ASN A 327 2.13 -27.25 4.55
C ASN A 327 1.27 -26.82 5.76
N PRO A 328 -0.02 -26.46 5.59
CA PRO A 328 -0.83 -25.80 6.63
C PRO A 328 -0.98 -26.55 7.95
N ALA A 329 -0.75 -27.87 7.97
CA ALA A 329 -0.89 -28.72 9.16
C ALA A 329 0.43 -28.98 9.91
N LEU A 330 1.51 -28.30 9.53
CA LEU A 330 2.83 -28.53 10.08
C LEU A 330 3.54 -27.19 10.26
N VAL A 331 3.61 -26.66 11.48
CA VAL A 331 4.27 -25.38 11.81
C VAL A 331 5.78 -25.48 11.59
N GLU A 332 6.43 -24.38 11.18
CA GLU A 332 7.87 -24.27 10.80
C GLU A 332 8.26 -24.97 9.48
N ALA A 333 7.30 -25.32 8.64
CA ALA A 333 7.48 -26.05 7.38
C ALA A 333 7.43 -25.17 6.11
N GLY A 334 7.44 -23.85 6.25
CA GLY A 334 7.57 -22.90 5.15
C GLY A 334 6.73 -21.65 5.35
N ASP A 335 7.24 -20.54 4.82
CA ASP A 335 6.56 -19.24 4.82
C ASP A 335 5.79 -19.04 3.51
N GLY A 336 4.92 -18.04 3.45
CA GLY A 336 4.40 -17.54 2.18
C GLY A 336 5.51 -16.78 1.44
N ILE A 337 6.07 -15.77 2.10
CA ILE A 337 7.21 -14.99 1.62
C ILE A 337 8.26 -14.87 2.73
N SER A 338 9.50 -15.22 2.43
CA SER A 338 10.66 -14.95 3.28
C SER A 338 11.52 -13.88 2.62
N LEU A 339 11.75 -12.76 3.29
CA LEU A 339 12.59 -11.65 2.82
C LEU A 339 13.79 -11.47 3.76
N ALA A 340 14.99 -11.54 3.21
CA ALA A 340 16.21 -11.29 3.98
C ALA A 340 17.23 -10.46 3.18
N ASN A 341 17.82 -9.46 3.85
CA ASN A 341 18.86 -8.59 3.26
C ASN A 341 18.41 -7.87 1.96
N GLY A 342 17.11 -7.62 1.80
CA GLY A 342 16.56 -7.02 0.60
C GLY A 342 16.21 -5.53 0.76
N SER A 343 15.92 -4.88 -0.36
CA SER A 343 15.45 -3.49 -0.37
C SER A 343 14.47 -3.19 -1.50
N HIS A 344 13.61 -2.18 -1.32
CA HIS A 344 12.60 -1.78 -2.31
C HIS A 344 11.73 -2.95 -2.73
N VAL A 345 10.95 -3.46 -1.76
CA VAL A 345 10.00 -4.54 -1.98
C VAL A 345 8.59 -4.02 -1.69
N TRP A 346 7.70 -4.20 -2.66
CA TRP A 346 6.30 -3.84 -2.54
C TRP A 346 5.40 -5.06 -2.73
N LEU A 347 4.67 -5.39 -1.67
CA LEU A 347 3.74 -6.52 -1.60
C LEU A 347 2.33 -5.97 -1.47
N ASP A 348 1.51 -6.10 -2.52
CA ASP A 348 0.24 -5.38 -2.60
C ASP A 348 -0.95 -6.20 -3.14
N HIS A 349 -2.12 -6.06 -2.52
CA HIS A 349 -3.32 -6.86 -2.87
C HIS A 349 -3.05 -8.38 -2.88
N LEU A 350 -2.24 -8.87 -1.96
CA LEU A 350 -2.02 -10.31 -1.80
C LEU A 350 -3.00 -10.90 -0.79
N ARG A 351 -3.37 -12.16 -0.99
CA ARG A 351 -4.02 -12.96 0.07
C ARG A 351 -3.09 -14.07 0.52
N PHE A 352 -2.88 -14.19 1.82
CA PHE A 352 -2.17 -15.30 2.44
C PHE A 352 -3.16 -16.14 3.22
N ARG A 353 -3.19 -17.46 2.96
CA ARG A 353 -4.01 -18.40 3.73
C ARG A 353 -3.38 -19.77 3.79
N LYS A 354 -3.64 -20.54 4.85
CA LYS A 354 -3.16 -21.92 4.98
C LYS A 354 -1.64 -22.05 4.77
N ILE A 355 -0.90 -21.14 5.40
CA ILE A 355 0.56 -21.15 5.43
C ILE A 355 1.02 -21.77 6.74
N SER A 356 2.14 -22.50 6.68
CA SER A 356 2.70 -23.26 7.79
C SER A 356 3.26 -22.36 8.90
N ASP A 357 4.13 -21.42 8.54
CA ASP A 357 4.76 -20.47 9.46
C ASP A 357 4.52 -19.03 9.00
N GLY A 358 5.53 -18.21 8.70
CA GLY A 358 5.36 -16.80 8.33
C GLY A 358 4.41 -16.60 7.14
N HIS A 359 3.36 -15.76 7.24
CA HIS A 359 2.73 -15.23 6.02
C HIS A 359 3.76 -14.41 5.24
N VAL A 360 4.40 -13.45 5.92
CA VAL A 360 5.56 -12.71 5.42
C VAL A 360 6.54 -12.46 6.57
N ASP A 361 7.69 -13.11 6.52
CA ASP A 361 8.77 -12.90 7.48
C ASP A 361 9.91 -12.08 6.84
N MET A 362 10.38 -11.07 7.58
CA MET A 362 11.31 -10.06 7.08
C MET A 362 12.49 -9.87 8.02
N LYS A 363 13.70 -9.91 7.47
CA LYS A 363 14.95 -9.73 8.22
C LYS A 363 15.94 -8.80 7.53
N ASN A 364 16.56 -7.90 8.30
CA ASN A 364 17.68 -7.06 7.85
C ASN A 364 17.43 -6.35 6.51
N SER A 365 16.23 -5.78 6.33
CA SER A 365 15.77 -5.22 5.04
C SER A 365 15.34 -3.75 5.18
N GLN A 366 15.23 -3.01 4.08
CA GLN A 366 14.84 -1.59 4.09
C GLN A 366 13.93 -1.23 2.92
N ASN A 367 13.23 -0.10 2.98
CA ASN A 367 12.35 0.33 1.89
C ASN A 367 11.26 -0.72 1.54
N ILE A 368 10.59 -1.27 2.56
CA ILE A 368 9.55 -2.29 2.38
C ILE A 368 8.15 -1.70 2.57
N THR A 369 7.20 -2.05 1.71
CA THR A 369 5.78 -1.72 1.87
C THR A 369 4.91 -2.95 1.66
N LEU A 370 4.04 -3.22 2.63
CA LEU A 370 2.94 -4.16 2.53
C LEU A 370 1.63 -3.36 2.52
N SER A 371 0.89 -3.40 1.42
CA SER A 371 -0.36 -2.65 1.27
C SER A 371 -1.54 -3.46 0.75
N TRP A 372 -2.75 -3.16 1.22
CA TRP A 372 -3.97 -3.79 0.70
C TRP A 372 -3.98 -5.32 0.76
N ASN A 373 -3.16 -5.94 1.61
CA ASN A 373 -3.08 -7.39 1.72
C ASN A 373 -4.16 -7.94 2.66
N HIS A 374 -4.62 -9.15 2.40
CA HIS A 374 -5.50 -9.91 3.28
C HIS A 374 -4.74 -11.10 3.88
N PHE A 375 -4.43 -11.00 5.17
CA PHE A 375 -3.89 -12.09 5.97
C PHE A 375 -5.05 -12.90 6.57
N ASP A 376 -5.49 -13.92 5.83
CA ASP A 376 -6.56 -14.84 6.24
C ASP A 376 -5.98 -15.92 7.15
N GLY A 377 -6.19 -15.75 8.45
CA GLY A 377 -5.64 -16.60 9.49
C GLY A 377 -6.42 -17.89 9.76
N PHE A 378 -7.57 -18.11 9.12
CA PHE A 378 -8.35 -19.30 9.41
C PHE A 378 -7.63 -20.57 8.93
N ASN A 379 -7.20 -21.39 9.90
CA ASN A 379 -6.53 -22.65 9.62
C ASN A 379 -6.95 -23.72 10.65
N PRO A 380 -7.82 -24.67 10.28
CA PRO A 380 -8.33 -25.66 11.23
C PRO A 380 -7.26 -26.64 11.73
N ALA A 381 -6.08 -26.68 11.09
CA ALA A 381 -5.00 -27.58 11.47
C ALA A 381 -4.15 -27.09 12.66
N VAL A 382 -4.26 -25.81 13.03
CA VAL A 382 -3.57 -25.23 14.19
C VAL A 382 -4.56 -24.95 15.33
N CYS A 383 -4.05 -24.78 16.56
CA CYS A 383 -4.89 -24.52 17.73
C CYS A 383 -5.69 -23.22 17.59
N GLY A 384 -6.92 -23.22 18.10
CA GLY A 384 -7.87 -22.11 17.98
C GLY A 384 -8.41 -21.92 16.57
N SER A 385 -7.98 -22.75 15.61
CA SER A 385 -8.21 -22.59 14.18
C SER A 385 -7.76 -21.23 13.63
N GLN A 386 -6.76 -20.61 14.27
CA GLN A 386 -6.24 -19.28 13.93
C GLN A 386 -4.72 -19.26 13.87
N HIS A 387 -4.18 -18.71 12.78
CA HIS A 387 -2.76 -18.74 12.49
C HIS A 387 -1.92 -17.85 13.43
N HIS A 388 -0.83 -18.38 13.96
CA HIS A 388 -0.02 -17.71 15.00
C HIS A 388 1.16 -16.89 14.45
N TYR A 389 1.52 -17.07 13.18
CA TYR A 389 2.80 -16.66 12.64
C TYR A 389 2.60 -15.81 11.38
N THR A 390 1.90 -14.67 11.47
CA THR A 390 1.65 -13.91 10.23
C THR A 390 2.90 -13.13 9.79
N ASN A 391 3.46 -12.27 10.64
CA ASN A 391 4.54 -11.38 10.22
C ASN A 391 5.59 -11.17 11.32
N LEU A 392 6.78 -11.74 11.14
CA LEU A 392 7.96 -11.33 11.89
C LEU A 392 8.69 -10.21 11.15
N VAL A 393 9.02 -9.13 11.87
CA VAL A 393 9.81 -8.00 11.36
C VAL A 393 11.03 -7.83 12.24
N GLN A 394 12.19 -8.19 11.71
CA GLN A 394 13.47 -8.13 12.42
C GLN A 394 14.45 -7.22 11.68
N GLN A 395 15.04 -6.26 12.39
CA GLN A 395 16.01 -5.30 11.85
C GLN A 395 15.57 -4.67 10.51
N THR A 396 14.28 -4.38 10.35
CA THR A 396 13.70 -4.01 9.05
C THR A 396 12.93 -2.69 9.10
N GLN A 397 13.07 -1.87 8.05
CA GLN A 397 12.23 -0.69 7.82
C GLN A 397 11.05 -1.03 6.90
N VAL A 398 9.82 -0.94 7.43
CA VAL A 398 8.62 -1.42 6.74
C VAL A 398 7.41 -0.51 6.97
N THR A 399 6.58 -0.40 5.93
CA THR A 399 5.24 0.18 6.00
C THR A 399 4.19 -0.90 5.91
N PHE A 400 3.19 -0.84 6.78
CA PHE A 400 1.95 -1.59 6.65
C PHE A 400 0.79 -0.61 6.50
N HIS A 401 0.10 -0.62 5.36
CA HIS A 401 -1.13 0.17 5.23
C HIS A 401 -2.27 -0.53 4.52
N HIS A 402 -3.50 -0.27 4.95
CA HIS A 402 -4.69 -0.85 4.33
C HIS A 402 -4.68 -2.39 4.29
N ASN A 403 -3.93 -3.03 5.17
CA ASN A 403 -3.95 -4.49 5.28
C ASN A 403 -5.08 -4.94 6.22
N PHE A 404 -5.57 -6.15 5.96
CA PHE A 404 -6.62 -6.79 6.74
C PHE A 404 -6.11 -8.10 7.34
N TRP A 405 -6.01 -8.15 8.67
CA TRP A 405 -5.76 -9.37 9.43
C TRP A 405 -7.09 -9.92 9.94
N ASP A 406 -7.46 -11.12 9.47
CA ASP A 406 -8.75 -11.74 9.77
C ASP A 406 -8.57 -13.11 10.42
N LYS A 407 -9.11 -13.28 11.64
CA LYS A 407 -9.05 -14.55 12.39
C LYS A 407 -7.62 -15.11 12.53
N VAL A 408 -6.70 -14.24 12.91
CA VAL A 408 -5.30 -14.56 13.19
C VAL A 408 -5.07 -14.57 14.70
N SER A 409 -4.04 -15.26 15.18
CA SER A 409 -3.76 -15.35 16.61
C SER A 409 -2.67 -14.37 17.05
N GLY A 410 -1.52 -14.35 16.37
CA GLY A 410 -0.35 -13.59 16.82
C GLY A 410 0.59 -13.16 15.70
N ARG A 411 1.54 -12.28 16.06
CA ARG A 411 2.57 -11.69 15.17
C ARG A 411 1.98 -10.86 14.04
N ASN A 412 1.06 -9.93 14.35
CA ASN A 412 0.28 -9.19 13.35
C ASN A 412 0.58 -7.67 13.28
N PRO A 413 1.82 -7.15 13.13
CA PRO A 413 3.12 -7.83 13.10
C PRO A 413 3.77 -7.98 14.48
N LYS A 414 4.78 -8.86 14.59
CA LYS A 414 5.77 -8.84 15.67
C LYS A 414 7.04 -8.13 15.23
N LEU A 415 7.35 -7.00 15.87
CA LEU A 415 8.52 -6.17 15.64
C LEU A 415 9.61 -6.50 16.68
N ILE A 416 10.82 -6.79 16.23
CA ILE A 416 11.97 -7.08 17.11
C ILE A 416 13.27 -6.43 16.60
N ASP A 417 14.23 -6.28 17.50
CA ASP A 417 15.52 -5.61 17.33
C ASP A 417 15.50 -4.09 17.09
N TYR A 418 16.52 -3.41 17.63
CA TYR A 418 16.65 -1.95 17.69
C TYR A 418 16.71 -1.22 16.34
N ARG A 419 16.94 -1.95 15.24
CA ARG A 419 16.95 -1.39 13.87
C ARG A 419 15.58 -1.44 13.19
N THR A 420 14.60 -2.13 13.78
CA THR A 420 13.25 -2.21 13.22
C THR A 420 12.53 -0.86 13.34
N ARG A 421 11.92 -0.45 12.22
CA ARG A 421 11.15 0.79 12.06
C ARG A 421 9.88 0.46 11.29
N ALA A 422 8.73 0.46 11.95
CA ALA A 422 7.45 0.15 11.33
C ALA A 422 6.51 1.36 11.35
N HIS A 423 6.00 1.76 10.18
CA HIS A 423 4.87 2.68 10.09
C HIS A 423 3.61 1.90 9.72
N ILE A 424 2.59 1.97 10.56
CA ILE A 424 1.42 1.09 10.51
C ILE A 424 0.16 1.96 10.54
N PHE A 425 -0.49 2.16 9.39
CA PHE A 425 -1.66 3.04 9.31
C PHE A 425 -2.80 2.53 8.43
N ASN A 426 -4.04 2.95 8.72
CA ASN A 426 -5.23 2.55 7.98
C ASN A 426 -5.43 1.03 7.87
N ASN A 427 -4.96 0.22 8.81
CA ASN A 427 -5.12 -1.24 8.77
C ASN A 427 -6.31 -1.69 9.62
N TYR A 428 -6.73 -2.95 9.44
CA TYR A 428 -7.83 -3.56 10.19
C TYR A 428 -7.45 -4.93 10.73
N TRP A 429 -7.64 -5.12 12.04
CA TRP A 429 -7.54 -6.39 12.73
C TRP A 429 -8.93 -6.82 13.19
N ARG A 430 -9.32 -8.05 12.84
CA ARG A 430 -10.58 -8.65 13.25
C ARG A 430 -10.36 -10.01 13.90
N ASN A 431 -10.93 -10.17 15.10
CA ASN A 431 -10.96 -11.43 15.84
C ASN A 431 -9.58 -12.00 16.13
N VAL A 432 -8.69 -11.20 16.72
CA VAL A 432 -7.34 -11.65 17.11
C VAL A 432 -7.33 -12.31 18.48
N THR A 433 -6.90 -13.57 18.58
CA THR A 433 -7.00 -14.33 19.84
C THR A 433 -5.85 -14.16 20.84
N TYR A 434 -4.64 -13.79 20.39
CA TYR A 434 -3.49 -13.69 21.29
C TYR A 434 -2.89 -12.28 21.35
N PHE A 435 -2.40 -11.73 20.24
CA PHE A 435 -2.02 -10.30 20.17
C PHE A 435 -2.04 -9.79 18.73
N ALA A 436 -2.40 -8.52 18.55
CA ALA A 436 -2.32 -7.88 17.25
C ALA A 436 -0.88 -7.43 16.97
N VAL A 437 -0.48 -6.24 17.42
CA VAL A 437 0.86 -5.70 17.20
C VAL A 437 1.73 -5.87 18.44
N SER A 438 2.96 -6.31 18.28
CA SER A 438 3.94 -6.29 19.38
C SER A 438 5.27 -5.68 18.99
N ALA A 439 5.93 -5.00 19.92
CA ALA A 439 7.32 -4.57 19.79
C ALA A 439 8.18 -5.04 20.98
N ASP A 440 9.43 -5.36 20.69
CA ASP A 440 10.44 -5.78 21.68
C ASP A 440 11.86 -5.39 21.21
N GLU A 441 12.85 -5.53 22.09
CA GLU A 441 14.28 -5.41 21.79
C GLU A 441 14.66 -4.07 21.12
N GLY A 442 13.99 -2.98 21.50
CA GLY A 442 14.21 -1.64 20.96
C GLY A 442 13.57 -1.36 19.60
N ALA A 443 12.77 -2.28 19.06
CA ALA A 443 12.01 -2.04 17.84
C ALA A 443 11.04 -0.87 18.02
N GLN A 444 10.81 -0.12 16.93
CA GLN A 444 9.92 1.05 16.94
C GLN A 444 8.74 0.86 15.98
N GLY A 445 7.53 1.19 16.43
CA GLY A 445 6.32 1.15 15.61
C GLY A 445 5.40 2.36 15.83
N LYS A 446 5.03 3.08 14.77
CA LYS A 446 4.05 4.18 14.80
C LYS A 446 2.72 3.70 14.24
N LEU A 447 1.62 3.90 14.98
CA LEU A 447 0.29 3.37 14.69
C LEU A 447 -0.77 4.47 14.63
N GLU A 448 -1.32 4.70 13.43
CA GLU A 448 -2.23 5.79 13.15
C GLU A 448 -3.47 5.34 12.37
N ALA A 449 -4.66 5.81 12.74
CA ALA A 449 -5.91 5.53 12.03
C ALA A 449 -6.16 4.03 11.74
N ASN A 450 -5.89 3.14 12.68
CA ASN A 450 -6.14 1.70 12.54
C ASN A 450 -7.43 1.27 13.24
N TYR A 451 -8.01 0.15 12.80
CA TYR A 451 -9.22 -0.42 13.39
C TYR A 451 -8.96 -1.78 14.02
N PHE A 452 -9.29 -1.94 15.30
CA PHE A 452 -9.19 -3.20 16.05
C PHE A 452 -10.59 -3.65 16.48
N GLU A 453 -11.05 -4.76 15.93
CA GLU A 453 -12.33 -5.38 16.24
C GLU A 453 -12.09 -6.73 16.90
N ASN A 454 -12.59 -6.90 18.13
CA ASN A 454 -12.49 -8.17 18.86
C ASN A 454 -11.07 -8.76 18.88
N SER A 455 -10.07 -7.88 18.96
CA SER A 455 -8.66 -8.23 18.87
C SER A 455 -7.99 -8.06 20.24
N ALA A 456 -7.48 -9.16 20.77
CA ALA A 456 -6.71 -9.19 22.01
C ALA A 456 -5.38 -8.46 21.81
N LYS A 457 -4.94 -7.79 22.87
CA LYS A 457 -3.70 -6.99 22.93
C LYS A 457 -3.44 -6.21 21.64
N PRO A 458 -4.25 -5.16 21.36
CA PRO A 458 -4.07 -4.32 20.18
C PRO A 458 -2.62 -3.88 20.00
N HIS A 459 -1.98 -3.42 21.09
CA HIS A 459 -0.60 -2.94 21.10
C HIS A 459 0.14 -3.49 22.32
N TRP A 460 1.10 -4.37 22.10
CA TRP A 460 1.82 -5.05 23.17
C TRP A 460 3.33 -4.78 23.10
N ASN A 461 3.82 -3.91 23.98
CA ASN A 461 5.26 -3.84 24.26
C ASN A 461 5.68 -5.03 25.11
N ASN A 462 6.20 -6.07 24.45
CA ASN A 462 6.62 -7.30 25.09
C ASN A 462 8.09 -7.19 25.52
N GLY A 463 8.45 -6.22 26.35
CA GLY A 463 9.84 -6.00 26.76
C GLY A 463 10.29 -4.56 26.52
N SER A 464 11.37 -4.38 25.74
CA SER A 464 12.04 -3.07 25.57
C SER A 464 11.72 -2.35 24.25
N GLY A 465 10.63 -2.73 23.58
CA GLY A 465 10.14 -2.06 22.37
C GLY A 465 9.47 -0.71 22.63
N TYR A 466 9.28 0.07 21.57
CA TYR A 466 8.65 1.38 21.60
C TYR A 466 7.53 1.45 20.57
N LEU A 467 6.32 1.72 21.02
CA LEU A 467 5.17 1.97 20.15
C LEU A 467 4.74 3.41 20.35
N ASP A 468 4.25 4.03 19.28
CA ASP A 468 3.53 5.31 19.32
C ASP A 468 2.17 5.09 18.67
N ALA A 469 1.17 4.78 19.50
CA ALA A 469 -0.19 4.56 19.04
C ALA A 469 -1.06 5.75 19.42
N ASP A 470 -1.51 6.50 18.41
CA ASP A 470 -2.49 7.57 18.60
C ASP A 470 -3.83 6.95 19.03
N ILE A 471 -4.07 6.89 20.34
CA ILE A 471 -5.30 6.29 20.89
C ILE A 471 -6.56 6.98 20.35
N ALA A 472 -6.49 8.28 20.07
CA ALA A 472 -7.63 9.04 19.55
C ALA A 472 -7.85 8.80 18.05
N GLY A 473 -6.78 8.58 17.30
CA GLY A 473 -6.83 8.25 15.86
C GLY A 473 -7.21 6.80 15.58
N ASN A 474 -6.86 5.86 16.45
CA ASN A 474 -7.19 4.43 16.30
C ASN A 474 -8.58 4.09 16.87
N ARG A 475 -9.26 3.09 16.30
CA ARG A 475 -10.56 2.61 16.77
C ARG A 475 -10.46 1.22 17.40
N TYR A 476 -11.12 1.03 18.53
CA TYR A 476 -11.17 -0.24 19.26
C TYR A 476 -12.61 -0.62 19.57
N THR A 477 -13.00 -1.85 19.23
CA THR A 477 -14.36 -2.35 19.45
C THR A 477 -14.36 -3.78 19.99
N GLY A 478 -15.44 -4.15 20.68
CA GLY A 478 -15.54 -5.45 21.35
C GLY A 478 -14.46 -5.61 22.42
N ILE A 479 -13.78 -6.77 22.47
CA ILE A 479 -12.74 -7.01 23.50
C ILE A 479 -11.60 -5.99 23.44
N SER A 480 -11.28 -5.45 22.25
CA SER A 480 -10.22 -4.45 22.08
C SER A 480 -10.51 -3.15 22.83
N ALA A 481 -11.79 -2.80 23.01
CA ALA A 481 -12.17 -1.56 23.68
C ALA A 481 -11.75 -1.57 25.16
N THR A 482 -11.81 -2.74 25.80
CA THR A 482 -11.53 -2.92 27.24
C THR A 482 -10.19 -3.61 27.53
N ASP A 483 -9.47 -4.06 26.51
CA ASP A 483 -8.17 -4.70 26.68
C ASP A 483 -7.15 -3.73 27.32
N SER A 484 -6.40 -4.21 28.33
CA SER A 484 -5.41 -3.40 29.05
C SER A 484 -4.13 -3.16 28.25
N TYR A 485 -3.86 -3.94 27.20
CA TYR A 485 -2.68 -3.81 26.36
C TYR A 485 -2.93 -2.85 25.20
N LYS A 486 -3.00 -1.56 25.54
CA LYS A 486 -3.06 -0.43 24.61
C LYS A 486 -2.01 0.59 25.02
N ASP A 487 -0.84 0.49 24.41
CA ASP A 487 0.22 1.47 24.62
C ASP A 487 -0.22 2.86 24.13
N THR A 488 -0.04 3.90 24.95
CA THR A 488 -0.45 5.29 24.65
C THR A 488 0.63 6.09 23.94
N GLY A 489 1.77 5.48 23.68
CA GLY A 489 2.76 5.99 22.77
C GLY A 489 3.96 6.66 23.41
N VAL A 490 5.03 6.72 22.62
CA VAL A 490 6.26 7.44 22.90
C VAL A 490 6.49 8.42 21.75
N TRP A 491 6.28 9.72 22.00
CA TRP A 491 6.20 10.77 20.97
C TRP A 491 7.37 10.85 19.98
N TRP A 492 8.56 10.36 20.35
CA TRP A 492 9.76 10.43 19.51
C TRP A 492 9.92 9.24 18.57
N VAL A 493 9.06 8.23 18.64
CA VAL A 493 9.08 7.07 17.73
C VAL A 493 9.07 7.55 16.28
N LEU A 494 10.04 7.07 15.50
CA LEU A 494 10.29 7.47 14.11
C LEU A 494 10.63 8.96 13.88
N SER A 495 10.86 9.78 14.91
CA SER A 495 11.25 11.20 14.72
C SER A 495 12.60 11.38 14.01
N ASP A 496 13.46 10.35 14.04
CA ASP A 496 14.74 10.26 13.33
C ASP A 496 14.63 9.66 11.92
N THR A 497 13.43 9.21 11.55
CA THR A 497 13.19 8.44 10.32
C THR A 497 12.54 9.34 9.28
N PRO A 498 13.16 9.57 8.12
CA PRO A 498 12.52 10.30 7.03
C PRO A 498 11.21 9.61 6.61
N MET A 499 10.11 10.35 6.65
CA MET A 499 8.77 9.84 6.29
C MET A 499 8.39 10.27 4.87
N TYR A 500 7.66 9.41 4.18
CA TYR A 500 6.99 9.68 2.91
C TYR A 500 5.67 10.44 3.13
N ARG A 501 5.04 10.89 2.05
CA ARG A 501 3.69 11.46 2.10
C ARG A 501 2.65 10.34 2.19
N TYR A 502 1.70 10.46 3.11
CA TYR A 502 0.61 9.50 3.27
C TYR A 502 -0.68 10.22 3.66
N THR A 503 -1.80 9.50 3.62
CA THR A 503 -3.12 10.02 4.01
C THR A 503 -3.74 9.04 4.99
N LEU A 504 -4.25 9.57 6.09
CA LEU A 504 -5.05 8.82 7.04
C LEU A 504 -6.49 8.85 6.58
N ASP A 505 -7.10 7.68 6.51
CA ASP A 505 -8.50 7.53 6.13
C ASP A 505 -9.40 7.87 7.32
N SER A 506 -10.69 8.06 7.04
CA SER A 506 -11.70 7.96 8.10
C SER A 506 -11.65 6.56 8.71
N VAL A 507 -11.20 6.46 9.97
CA VAL A 507 -11.04 5.19 10.68
C VAL A 507 -12.33 4.37 10.69
N ASP A 508 -13.49 5.03 10.77
CA ASP A 508 -14.80 4.36 10.81
C ASP A 508 -15.22 3.75 9.46
N SER A 509 -14.58 4.16 8.36
CA SER A 509 -14.81 3.58 7.03
C SER A 509 -13.99 2.32 6.76
N LEU A 510 -12.91 2.10 7.53
CA LEU A 510 -11.93 1.04 7.27
C LEU A 510 -12.52 -0.37 7.28
N PRO A 511 -13.42 -0.76 8.20
CA PRO A 511 -13.95 -2.13 8.18
C PRO A 511 -14.68 -2.47 6.89
N ALA A 512 -15.46 -1.53 6.33
CA ALA A 512 -16.18 -1.75 5.08
C ALA A 512 -15.22 -1.74 3.89
N ARG A 513 -14.30 -0.76 3.83
CA ARG A 513 -13.32 -0.65 2.75
C ARG A 513 -12.41 -1.86 2.69
N LEU A 514 -11.80 -2.26 3.79
CA LEU A 514 -10.78 -3.32 3.81
C LEU A 514 -11.39 -4.71 3.61
N LYS A 515 -12.64 -4.95 4.02
CA LYS A 515 -13.36 -6.18 3.64
C LYS A 515 -13.61 -6.29 2.14
N ALA A 516 -13.81 -5.16 1.45
CA ALA A 516 -14.12 -5.13 0.03
C ALA A 516 -12.88 -5.08 -0.87
N GLN A 517 -11.83 -4.37 -0.44
CA GLN A 517 -10.72 -3.94 -1.29
C GLN A 517 -9.39 -4.63 -0.95
N SER A 518 -9.25 -5.31 0.20
CA SER A 518 -8.01 -6.03 0.52
C SER A 518 -7.95 -7.41 -0.12
N GLY A 519 -6.73 -7.82 -0.48
CA GLY A 519 -6.45 -9.05 -1.23
C GLY A 519 -6.70 -8.88 -2.74
N PRO A 520 -6.57 -9.97 -3.51
CA PRO A 520 -6.66 -9.94 -4.96
C PRO A 520 -8.00 -9.41 -5.47
N GLN A 521 -7.97 -8.64 -6.56
CA GLN A 521 -9.07 -7.93 -7.23
C GLN A 521 -9.25 -8.38 -8.68
#